data_AF-A0A3D0VPL2-F1
#
_entry.id   AF-A0A3D0VPL2-F1
#
_cell.length_a   1.000
_cell.length_b   1.000
_cell.length_c   1.000
_cell.angle_alpha   90.00
_cell.angle_beta   90.00
_cell.angle_gamma   90.00
#
_symmetry.space_group_name_H-M   'P 1'
#
loop_
_entity.id
_entity.type
_entity.pdbx_description
1 polymer ?
#
loop_
_entity_poly.entity_id
_entity_poly.type
_entity_poly.pdbx_seq_one_letter_code
_entity_poly.pdbx_strand_id
1 'polypeptide(L)'
;MKKVFIFILFCAGLCLSNSIFAQSLNDTLITKNKDSIVCKITKITDYDIEYKKNFAEDAIIYVISKEKVREIHFADGTVEVIKRDELEMNAETEILDKRQAIKFHYFSIFRNYLALTYEKSIKMGTNIESTVGFINNSMFNFSGFEFGEYLTQGVFVAGGPKFNLGSSYYMKGMKYSHPLKGQYFKPELIYTGYKVRNMDYYIYDYDSYNSVVYRTDKNVNGLAVMLNYGNQYILGNFLTFGFNLGVGYSFVWKSYTNKDLQNHIEQNGTEAFSNLSDYTFNMFNHMRVGDRSAVAFSSTITLGYVFK
;
A
#
# COMPACT_ATOMS: atom_id res chain seq x y z
N MET A 1 -86.19 7.41 34.89
CA MET A 1 -84.80 7.17 35.35
C MET A 1 -83.91 6.50 34.30
N LYS A 2 -84.29 5.38 33.67
CA LYS A 2 -83.45 4.71 32.63
C LYS A 2 -83.00 5.60 31.45
N LYS A 3 -83.86 6.50 30.96
CA LYS A 3 -83.54 7.39 29.83
C LYS A 3 -82.50 8.48 30.18
N VAL A 4 -82.48 8.94 31.43
CA VAL A 4 -81.49 9.93 31.91
C VAL A 4 -80.11 9.28 32.08
N PHE A 5 -80.07 8.03 32.54
CA PHE A 5 -78.82 7.29 32.66
C PHE A 5 -78.16 7.01 31.31
N ILE A 6 -78.97 6.66 30.29
CA ILE A 6 -78.48 6.47 28.90
C ILE A 6 -77.94 7.78 28.32
N PHE A 7 -78.58 8.91 28.59
CA PHE A 7 -78.11 10.22 28.13
C PHE A 7 -76.78 10.63 28.78
N ILE A 8 -76.63 10.37 30.10
CA ILE A 8 -75.36 10.61 30.81
C ILE A 8 -74.25 9.70 30.27
N LEU A 9 -74.55 8.43 29.95
CA LEU A 9 -73.58 7.50 29.36
C LEU A 9 -73.14 7.91 27.95
N PHE A 10 -74.06 8.46 27.15
CA PHE A 10 -73.77 8.99 25.81
C PHE A 10 -72.91 10.26 25.88
N CYS A 11 -73.21 11.19 26.81
CA CYS A 11 -72.39 12.37 27.04
C CYS A 11 -70.99 12.02 27.59
N ALA A 12 -70.89 11.04 28.49
CA ALA A 12 -69.60 10.55 28.97
C ALA A 12 -68.78 9.89 27.84
N GLY A 13 -69.42 9.15 26.95
CA GLY A 13 -68.79 8.57 25.75
C GLY A 13 -68.26 9.63 24.77
N LEU A 14 -69.01 10.71 24.55
CA LEU A 14 -68.60 11.85 23.71
C LEU A 14 -67.45 12.67 24.33
N CYS A 15 -67.40 12.79 25.65
CA CYS A 15 -66.28 13.46 26.32
C CYS A 15 -64.99 12.61 26.33
N LEU A 16 -65.11 11.28 26.31
CA LEU A 16 -63.96 10.36 26.26
C LEU A 16 -63.39 10.16 24.85
N SER A 17 -64.18 10.38 23.79
CA SER A 17 -63.71 10.22 22.39
C SER A 17 -62.77 11.34 21.93
N ASN A 18 -62.79 12.51 22.57
CA ASN A 18 -61.90 13.64 22.21
C ASN A 18 -60.47 13.47 22.74
N SER A 19 -60.24 12.56 23.69
CA SER A 19 -58.93 12.35 24.32
C SER A 19 -58.04 11.35 23.57
N ILE A 20 -58.57 10.65 22.55
CA ILE A 20 -57.90 9.52 21.89
C ILE A 20 -57.20 9.95 20.58
N PHE A 21 -57.41 11.18 20.09
CA PHE A 21 -56.80 11.71 18.86
C PHE A 21 -55.69 12.75 19.06
N ALA A 22 -55.15 12.90 20.28
CA ALA A 22 -53.97 13.72 20.50
C ALA A 22 -52.70 12.99 20.03
N GLN A 23 -52.51 12.91 18.70
CA GLN A 23 -51.22 12.56 18.11
C GLN A 23 -50.19 13.67 18.42
N SER A 24 -48.92 13.28 18.54
CA SER A 24 -47.79 14.15 18.82
C SER A 24 -47.83 15.43 17.97
N LEU A 25 -48.13 16.57 18.57
CA LEU A 25 -48.22 17.88 17.88
C LEU A 25 -46.88 18.40 17.33
N ASN A 26 -45.78 17.67 17.55
CA ASN A 26 -44.42 18.10 17.25
C ASN A 26 -43.66 17.01 16.50
N ASP A 27 -42.72 17.43 15.66
CA ASP A 27 -41.78 16.53 15.01
C ASP A 27 -40.80 15.98 16.05
N THR A 28 -40.35 14.74 15.85
CA THR A 28 -39.35 14.10 16.69
C THR A 28 -38.27 13.47 15.82
N LEU A 29 -37.03 13.88 16.04
CA LEU A 29 -35.86 13.24 15.45
C LEU A 29 -35.37 12.12 16.38
N ILE A 30 -35.26 10.91 15.85
CA ILE A 30 -34.69 9.77 16.57
C ILE A 30 -33.25 9.60 16.09
N THR A 31 -32.28 9.79 16.98
CA THR A 31 -30.86 9.60 16.63
C THR A 31 -30.50 8.12 16.57
N LYS A 32 -29.38 7.79 15.92
CA LYS A 32 -28.84 6.42 15.91
C LYS A 32 -28.45 5.91 17.31
N ASN A 33 -28.16 6.81 18.24
CA ASN A 33 -27.93 6.50 19.65
C ASN A 33 -29.22 6.27 20.45
N LYS A 34 -30.39 6.34 19.78
CA LYS A 34 -31.74 6.23 20.35
C LYS A 34 -32.15 7.43 21.20
N ASP A 35 -31.48 8.57 21.07
CA ASP A 35 -31.92 9.81 21.69
C ASP A 35 -33.07 10.41 20.88
N SER A 36 -34.13 10.86 21.57
CA SER A 36 -35.28 11.52 20.94
C SER A 36 -35.17 13.02 21.13
N ILE A 37 -35.20 13.77 20.03
CA ILE A 37 -35.18 15.23 20.03
C ILE A 37 -36.53 15.72 19.52
N VAL A 38 -37.36 16.25 20.43
CA VAL A 38 -38.63 16.89 20.06
C VAL A 38 -38.32 18.28 19.51
N CYS A 39 -38.79 18.57 18.30
CA CYS A 39 -38.47 19.81 17.58
C CYS A 39 -39.53 20.17 16.54
N LYS A 40 -39.33 21.33 15.90
CA LYS A 40 -39.97 21.69 14.63
C LYS A 40 -38.92 21.66 13.52
N ILE A 41 -39.10 20.80 12.54
CA ILE A 41 -38.20 20.73 11.38
C ILE A 41 -38.48 21.93 10.48
N THR A 42 -37.40 22.60 10.07
CA THR A 42 -37.48 23.81 9.23
C THR A 42 -37.05 23.55 7.81
N LYS A 43 -36.02 22.70 7.62
CA LYS A 43 -35.49 22.36 6.31
C LYS A 43 -34.80 21.00 6.35
N ILE A 44 -35.02 20.20 5.32
CA ILE A 44 -34.30 18.95 5.09
C ILE A 44 -33.52 19.12 3.79
N THR A 45 -32.18 19.05 3.88
CA THR A 45 -31.27 19.05 2.73
C THR A 45 -30.73 17.65 2.47
N ASP A 46 -29.86 17.48 1.49
CA ASP A 46 -29.25 16.17 1.18
C ASP A 46 -28.37 15.66 2.32
N TYR A 47 -27.71 16.55 3.06
CA TYR A 47 -26.74 16.18 4.11
C TYR A 47 -27.22 16.49 5.53
N ASP A 48 -27.98 17.57 5.70
CA ASP A 48 -28.31 18.14 7.00
C ASP A 48 -29.81 18.41 7.16
N ILE A 49 -30.26 18.33 8.41
CA ILE A 49 -31.61 18.68 8.85
C ILE A 49 -31.50 19.89 9.79
N GLU A 50 -32.20 20.96 9.44
CA GLU A 50 -32.32 22.16 10.25
C GLU A 50 -33.61 22.11 11.08
N TYR A 51 -33.51 22.31 12.39
CA TYR A 51 -34.64 22.20 13.31
C TYR A 51 -34.59 23.25 14.43
N LYS A 52 -35.75 23.57 15.00
CA LYS A 52 -35.90 24.47 16.16
C LYS A 52 -36.41 23.67 17.37
N LYS A 53 -35.78 23.86 18.55
CA LYS A 53 -36.25 23.26 19.82
C LYS A 53 -37.35 24.08 20.51
N ASN A 54 -37.38 25.38 20.22
CA ASN A 54 -38.40 26.30 20.71
C ASN A 54 -39.26 26.77 19.52
N PHE A 55 -40.56 26.92 19.74
CA PHE A 55 -41.56 27.23 18.72
C PHE A 55 -41.77 28.73 18.49
N ALA A 56 -41.04 29.59 19.23
CA ALA A 56 -41.00 31.03 18.97
C ALA A 56 -40.42 31.34 17.58
N GLU A 57 -40.91 32.40 16.93
CA GLU A 57 -40.46 32.79 15.57
C GLU A 57 -38.95 33.04 15.52
N ASP A 58 -38.40 33.72 16.55
CA ASP A 58 -36.97 34.06 16.68
C ASP A 58 -36.11 32.95 17.34
N ALA A 59 -36.60 31.71 17.41
CA ALA A 59 -35.84 30.63 18.04
C ALA A 59 -34.60 30.22 17.22
N ILE A 60 -33.52 29.85 17.95
CA ILE A 60 -32.26 29.34 17.41
C ILE A 60 -32.50 28.12 16.51
N ILE A 61 -31.94 28.16 15.30
CA ILE A 61 -31.91 27.04 14.36
C ILE A 61 -30.71 26.16 14.69
N TYR A 62 -30.99 24.89 14.98
CA TYR A 62 -29.99 23.84 15.17
C TYR A 62 -29.84 23.04 13.88
N VAL A 63 -28.64 22.53 13.63
CA VAL A 63 -28.33 21.70 12.46
C VAL A 63 -27.84 20.34 12.93
N ILE A 64 -28.41 19.27 12.37
CA ILE A 64 -27.95 17.89 12.59
C ILE A 64 -27.77 17.19 11.25
N SER A 65 -26.64 16.50 11.09
CA SER A 65 -26.41 15.69 9.90
C SER A 65 -27.36 14.50 9.84
N LYS A 66 -27.94 14.25 8.65
CA LYS A 66 -28.80 13.10 8.35
C LYS A 66 -28.15 11.77 8.75
N GLU A 67 -26.82 11.68 8.67
CA GLU A 67 -26.09 10.48 9.07
C GLU A 67 -26.28 10.10 10.55
N LYS A 68 -26.59 11.07 11.41
CA LYS A 68 -26.80 10.86 12.84
C LYS A 68 -28.25 10.56 13.20
N VAL A 69 -29.17 10.81 12.27
CA VAL A 69 -30.61 10.57 12.42
C VAL A 69 -30.93 9.18 11.88
N ARG A 70 -31.76 8.44 12.61
CA ARG A 70 -32.26 7.12 12.22
C ARG A 70 -33.61 7.25 11.54
N GLU A 71 -34.51 8.00 12.18
CA GLU A 71 -35.89 8.18 11.75
C GLU A 71 -36.34 9.60 12.10
N ILE A 72 -37.25 10.12 11.29
CA ILE A 72 -37.98 11.35 11.54
C ILE A 72 -39.44 10.98 11.74
N HIS A 73 -40.02 11.37 12.87
CA HIS A 73 -41.45 11.23 13.14
C HIS A 73 -42.05 12.62 13.04
N PHE A 74 -42.83 12.88 11.99
CA PHE A 74 -43.44 14.19 11.78
C PHE A 74 -44.70 14.35 12.63
N ALA A 75 -45.08 15.60 12.87
CA ALA A 75 -46.28 15.94 13.64
C ALA A 75 -47.59 15.40 13.01
N ASP A 76 -47.59 15.12 11.70
CA ASP A 76 -48.73 14.50 10.99
C ASP A 76 -48.79 12.97 11.14
N GLY A 77 -47.87 12.38 11.92
CA GLY A 77 -47.76 10.94 12.14
C GLY A 77 -46.98 10.20 11.05
N THR A 78 -46.48 10.88 10.02
CA THR A 78 -45.62 10.25 9.02
C THR A 78 -44.25 9.93 9.61
N VAL A 79 -43.72 8.75 9.24
CA VAL A 79 -42.40 8.30 9.68
C VAL A 79 -41.50 8.14 8.47
N GLU A 80 -40.47 8.98 8.39
CA GLU A 80 -39.43 8.88 7.37
C GLU A 80 -38.20 8.19 7.97
N VAL A 81 -37.93 6.98 7.48
CA VAL A 81 -36.69 6.27 7.82
C VAL A 81 -35.59 6.82 6.93
N ILE A 82 -34.57 7.43 7.55
CA ILE A 82 -33.38 7.90 6.83
C ILE A 82 -32.56 6.66 6.47
N LYS A 83 -32.87 6.08 5.31
CA LYS A 83 -32.04 5.05 4.69
C LYS A 83 -30.77 5.73 4.20
N ARG A 84 -29.62 5.15 4.52
CA ARG A 84 -28.35 5.56 3.90
C ARG A 84 -28.46 5.32 2.41
N ASP A 85 -27.97 6.26 1.61
CA ASP A 85 -27.88 6.07 0.17
C ASP A 85 -27.01 4.84 -0.10
N GLU A 86 -27.56 3.88 -0.85
CA GLU A 86 -26.87 2.63 -1.21
C GLU A 86 -25.60 2.90 -2.05
N LEU A 87 -25.52 4.08 -2.69
CA LEU A 87 -24.37 4.55 -3.45
C LEU A 87 -23.22 5.08 -2.57
N GLU A 88 -23.48 5.46 -1.32
CA GLU A 88 -22.46 6.00 -0.42
C GLU A 88 -21.66 4.91 0.31
N MET A 89 -22.21 3.72 0.54
CA MET A 89 -21.70 2.83 1.61
C MET A 89 -20.93 1.57 1.16
N ASN A 90 -20.84 1.24 -0.13
CA ASN A 90 -20.26 -0.06 -0.54
C ASN A 90 -18.85 0.00 -1.14
N ALA A 91 -18.47 1.08 -1.84
CA ALA A 91 -17.15 1.14 -2.46
C ALA A 91 -16.02 1.41 -1.45
N GLU A 92 -16.27 2.23 -0.42
CA GLU A 92 -15.20 2.72 0.47
C GLU A 92 -14.74 1.68 1.49
N THR A 93 -15.64 0.86 2.02
CA THR A 93 -15.31 -0.23 2.95
C THR A 93 -14.53 -1.34 2.25
N GLU A 94 -14.92 -1.72 1.03
CA GLU A 94 -14.23 -2.73 0.24
C GLU A 94 -12.80 -2.30 -0.16
N ILE A 95 -12.60 -1.00 -0.41
CA ILE A 95 -11.27 -0.42 -0.70
C ILE A 95 -10.36 -0.44 0.53
N LEU A 96 -10.90 -0.24 1.73
CA LEU A 96 -10.12 -0.20 2.98
C LEU A 96 -9.72 -1.59 3.52
N ASP A 97 -10.42 -2.64 3.09
CA ASP A 97 -10.16 -4.04 3.45
C ASP A 97 -8.95 -4.62 2.72
N LYS A 98 -8.65 -4.13 1.52
CA LYS A 98 -7.57 -4.64 0.66
C LYS A 98 -6.21 -4.05 1.05
N ARG A 99 -5.55 -4.72 2.00
CA ARG A 99 -4.31 -4.23 2.63
C ARG A 99 -3.06 -4.99 2.24
N GLN A 100 -3.17 -5.96 1.34
CA GLN A 100 -2.05 -6.80 0.93
C GLN A 100 -1.88 -6.75 -0.57
N ALA A 101 -0.63 -6.87 -1.03
CA ALA A 101 -0.34 -7.00 -2.45
C ALA A 101 0.84 -7.93 -2.69
N ILE A 102 0.78 -8.68 -3.78
CA ILE A 102 1.93 -9.41 -4.34
C ILE A 102 2.28 -8.71 -5.64
N LYS A 103 3.55 -8.34 -5.79
CA LYS A 103 4.05 -7.58 -6.93
C LYS A 103 5.13 -8.34 -7.62
N PHE A 104 5.09 -8.28 -8.93
CA PHE A 104 6.08 -8.76 -9.85
C PHE A 104 6.95 -7.61 -10.35
N HIS A 105 8.26 -7.83 -10.37
CA HIS A 105 9.23 -6.87 -10.90
C HIS A 105 9.27 -6.99 -12.42
N TYR A 106 8.62 -6.07 -13.13
CA TYR A 106 8.35 -6.23 -14.56
C TYR A 106 9.63 -6.36 -15.40
N PHE A 107 10.66 -5.57 -15.09
CA PHE A 107 11.94 -5.60 -15.81
C PHE A 107 12.91 -6.70 -15.35
N SER A 108 12.54 -7.52 -14.36
CA SER A 108 13.42 -8.59 -13.86
C SER A 108 13.76 -9.61 -14.93
N ILE A 109 12.77 -9.98 -15.76
CA ILE A 109 12.92 -10.97 -16.84
C ILE A 109 14.00 -10.55 -17.83
N PHE A 110 14.01 -9.28 -18.25
CA PHE A 110 15.01 -8.75 -19.19
C PHE A 110 16.42 -8.75 -18.61
N ARG A 111 16.55 -8.82 -17.27
CA ARG A 111 17.85 -8.87 -16.57
C ARG A 111 18.16 -10.26 -16.02
N ASN A 112 17.45 -11.27 -16.52
CA ASN A 112 17.61 -12.68 -16.16
C ASN A 112 17.55 -12.97 -14.65
N TYR A 113 16.62 -12.33 -13.96
CA TYR A 113 16.19 -12.74 -12.63
C TYR A 113 14.66 -12.70 -12.54
N LEU A 114 14.10 -13.39 -11.55
CA LEU A 114 12.68 -13.31 -11.23
C LEU A 114 12.55 -12.74 -9.83
N ALA A 115 11.75 -11.70 -9.64
CA ALA A 115 11.54 -11.13 -8.31
C ALA A 115 10.08 -10.85 -8.00
N LEU A 116 9.71 -11.17 -6.76
CA LEU A 116 8.39 -10.99 -6.19
C LEU A 116 8.49 -10.20 -4.90
N THR A 117 7.58 -9.25 -4.72
CA THR A 117 7.45 -8.45 -3.50
C THR A 117 6.10 -8.71 -2.86
N TYR A 118 6.11 -9.03 -1.58
CA TYR A 118 4.93 -8.98 -0.73
C TYR A 118 4.89 -7.62 -0.02
N GLU A 119 3.77 -6.91 -0.13
CA GLU A 119 3.49 -5.66 0.57
C GLU A 119 2.29 -5.87 1.50
N LYS A 120 2.40 -5.38 2.74
CA LYS A 120 1.29 -5.35 3.70
C LYS A 120 1.17 -3.98 4.35
N SER A 121 -0.03 -3.40 4.33
CA SER A 121 -0.34 -2.19 5.06
C SER A 121 -0.57 -2.50 6.54
N ILE A 122 0.26 -1.90 7.40
CA ILE A 122 0.16 -2.06 8.86
C ILE A 122 -0.83 -1.05 9.42
N LYS A 123 -0.69 0.20 8.99
CA LYS A 123 -1.57 1.32 9.32
C LYS A 123 -1.63 2.27 8.13
N MET A 124 -2.59 3.20 8.16
CA MET A 124 -2.68 4.21 7.11
C MET A 124 -1.35 4.95 6.97
N GLY A 125 -0.81 4.98 5.75
CA GLY A 125 0.46 5.61 5.43
C GLY A 125 1.72 4.85 5.85
N THR A 126 1.63 3.63 6.39
CA THR A 126 2.79 2.79 6.69
C THR A 126 2.57 1.34 6.29
N ASN A 127 3.41 0.87 5.38
CA ASN A 127 3.40 -0.48 4.86
C ASN A 127 4.75 -1.15 5.14
N ILE A 128 4.79 -2.48 5.09
CA ILE A 128 6.02 -3.26 5.10
C ILE A 128 6.14 -4.00 3.78
N GLU A 129 7.33 -3.97 3.17
CA GLU A 129 7.63 -4.70 1.94
C GLU A 129 8.74 -5.71 2.18
N SER A 130 8.59 -6.90 1.61
CA SER A 130 9.61 -7.93 1.53
C SER A 130 9.67 -8.47 0.12
N THR A 131 10.87 -8.55 -0.44
CA THR A 131 11.14 -8.95 -1.82
C THR A 131 12.11 -10.11 -1.82
N VAL A 132 11.81 -11.12 -2.64
CA VAL A 132 12.72 -12.24 -2.91
C VAL A 132 12.97 -12.29 -4.40
N GLY A 133 14.24 -12.45 -4.77
CA GLY A 133 14.69 -12.58 -6.14
C GLY A 133 15.48 -13.86 -6.36
N PHE A 134 15.22 -14.53 -7.47
CA PHE A 134 15.98 -15.68 -7.95
C PHE A 134 16.77 -15.27 -9.19
N ILE A 135 18.09 -15.43 -9.14
CA ILE A 135 19.03 -15.02 -10.18
C ILE A 135 19.43 -16.26 -10.98
N ASN A 136 19.24 -16.20 -12.30
CA ASN A 136 19.79 -17.20 -13.21
C ASN A 136 19.90 -16.59 -14.61
N ASN A 137 21.13 -16.30 -15.06
CA ASN A 137 21.33 -15.64 -16.36
C ASN A 137 20.97 -16.51 -17.59
N SER A 138 20.72 -17.81 -17.41
CA SER A 138 20.24 -18.71 -18.46
C SER A 138 18.72 -18.92 -18.45
N MET A 139 17.97 -18.25 -17.58
CA MET A 139 16.53 -18.49 -17.43
C MET A 139 15.70 -17.99 -18.61
N PHE A 140 16.00 -16.78 -19.11
CA PHE A 140 15.14 -16.10 -20.07
C PHE A 140 15.85 -15.75 -21.38
N ASN A 141 17.18 -15.61 -21.37
CA ASN A 141 18.05 -15.48 -22.54
C ASN A 141 17.51 -14.49 -23.62
N PHE A 142 17.15 -13.29 -23.17
CA PHE A 142 16.73 -12.22 -24.07
C PHE A 142 17.95 -11.54 -24.69
N SER A 143 18.12 -11.72 -26.01
CA SER A 143 19.21 -11.13 -26.77
C SER A 143 19.21 -9.59 -26.65
N GLY A 144 20.38 -9.02 -26.34
CA GLY A 144 20.56 -7.57 -26.16
C GLY A 144 20.53 -7.07 -24.70
N PHE A 145 20.20 -7.92 -23.72
CA PHE A 145 20.30 -7.62 -22.29
C PHE A 145 21.17 -8.64 -21.53
N GLU A 146 22.05 -9.33 -22.25
CA GLU A 146 22.95 -10.33 -21.68
C GLU A 146 24.05 -9.63 -20.85
N PHE A 147 24.07 -9.92 -19.55
CA PHE A 147 25.10 -9.44 -18.63
C PHE A 147 26.05 -10.60 -18.31
N GLY A 148 27.20 -10.60 -19.01
CA GLY A 148 28.29 -11.54 -18.77
C GLY A 148 28.10 -12.90 -19.43
N GLU A 149 29.23 -13.52 -19.78
CA GLU A 149 29.30 -14.75 -20.58
C GLU A 149 29.16 -16.02 -19.72
N TYR A 150 29.46 -15.91 -18.42
CA TYR A 150 29.49 -17.04 -17.50
C TYR A 150 28.15 -17.29 -16.82
N LEU A 151 27.82 -18.57 -16.59
CA LEU A 151 26.63 -18.97 -15.85
C LEU A 151 26.63 -18.36 -14.44
N THR A 152 25.61 -17.55 -14.15
CA THR A 152 25.42 -16.82 -12.90
C THR A 152 24.14 -17.25 -12.24
N GLN A 153 24.23 -17.72 -10.99
CA GLN A 153 23.10 -18.26 -10.24
C GLN A 153 23.13 -17.78 -8.79
N GLY A 154 21.97 -17.41 -8.23
CA GLY A 154 21.91 -16.95 -6.86
C GLY A 154 20.53 -16.47 -6.44
N VAL A 155 20.51 -15.74 -5.34
CA VAL A 155 19.30 -15.16 -4.77
C VAL A 155 19.59 -13.79 -4.18
N PHE A 156 18.54 -12.98 -4.06
CA PHE A 156 18.58 -11.80 -3.21
C PHE A 156 17.30 -11.70 -2.39
N VAL A 157 17.42 -11.05 -1.25
CA VAL A 157 16.30 -10.67 -0.41
C VAL A 157 16.42 -9.18 -0.08
N ALA A 158 15.30 -8.49 -0.12
CA ALA A 158 15.23 -7.07 0.22
C ALA A 158 13.99 -6.80 1.06
N GLY A 159 14.05 -5.83 1.96
CA GLY A 159 12.86 -5.46 2.71
C GLY A 159 13.06 -4.20 3.51
N GLY A 160 11.93 -3.60 3.88
CA GLY A 160 11.93 -2.38 4.67
C GLY A 160 10.54 -1.78 4.86
N PRO A 161 10.41 -0.83 5.81
CA PRO A 161 9.19 -0.08 5.96
C PRO A 161 9.03 0.92 4.80
N LYS A 162 7.80 1.07 4.33
CA LYS A 162 7.40 2.01 3.30
C LYS A 162 6.44 3.02 3.92
N PHE A 163 6.80 4.29 3.85
CA PHE A 163 6.03 5.40 4.39
C PHE A 163 5.39 6.15 3.25
N ASN A 164 4.06 6.19 3.20
CA ASN A 164 3.40 7.00 2.18
C ASN A 164 3.55 8.48 2.57
N LEU A 165 4.09 9.26 1.64
CA LEU A 165 4.24 10.69 1.77
C LEU A 165 2.92 11.31 1.33
N GLY A 166 2.06 11.61 2.32
CA GLY A 166 0.83 12.40 2.21
C GLY A 166 -0.04 12.20 0.96
N SER A 167 -1.24 11.63 1.10
CA SER A 167 -2.28 11.87 0.11
C SER A 167 -2.83 13.28 0.28
N SER A 168 -3.09 13.96 -0.83
CA SER A 168 -3.79 15.25 -0.89
C SER A 168 -5.04 15.23 -0.01
N TYR A 169 -5.00 15.96 1.11
CA TYR A 169 -6.09 16.36 2.00
C TYR A 169 -7.22 15.33 2.23
N TYR A 170 -7.24 14.69 3.41
CA TYR A 170 -8.45 14.09 3.97
C TYR A 170 -9.35 15.21 4.51
N MET A 171 -10.15 15.87 3.66
CA MET A 171 -11.27 16.67 4.14
C MET A 171 -12.47 15.78 4.39
N LYS A 172 -13.21 16.06 5.46
CA LYS A 172 -14.50 15.41 5.73
C LYS A 172 -15.41 15.60 4.50
N GLY A 173 -15.82 14.49 3.87
CA GLY A 173 -16.59 14.48 2.61
C GLY A 173 -15.79 14.12 1.34
N MET A 174 -14.47 13.89 1.44
CA MET A 174 -13.66 13.38 0.33
C MET A 174 -13.53 11.84 0.38
N LYS A 175 -13.62 11.19 -0.78
CA LYS A 175 -13.49 9.73 -0.93
C LYS A 175 -12.11 9.24 -0.48
N TYR A 176 -12.08 8.16 0.31
CA TYR A 176 -10.83 7.55 0.80
C TYR A 176 -9.91 7.08 -0.35
N SER A 177 -8.65 7.50 -0.31
CA SER A 177 -7.59 6.91 -1.16
C SER A 177 -7.19 5.53 -0.62
N HIS A 178 -7.13 4.52 -1.50
CA HIS A 178 -6.71 3.16 -1.14
C HIS A 178 -5.42 3.14 -0.28
N PRO A 179 -5.31 2.31 0.79
CA PRO A 179 -4.18 2.35 1.74
C PRO A 179 -2.79 2.18 1.12
N LEU A 180 -2.73 1.39 0.04
CA LEU A 180 -1.49 1.13 -0.73
C LEU A 180 -1.18 2.17 -1.81
N LYS A 181 -2.03 3.19 -2.02
CA LYS A 181 -1.87 4.20 -3.06
C LYS A 181 -1.05 5.38 -2.54
N GLY A 182 -0.22 5.94 -3.41
CA GLY A 182 0.39 7.25 -3.22
C GLY A 182 1.91 7.26 -3.38
N GLN A 183 2.45 8.46 -3.25
CA GLN A 183 3.90 8.68 -3.17
C GLN A 183 4.42 8.09 -1.87
N TYR A 184 5.65 7.61 -1.88
CA TYR A 184 6.24 6.98 -0.71
C TYR A 184 7.75 7.16 -0.64
N PHE A 185 8.24 7.05 0.59
CA PHE A 185 9.63 6.91 0.93
C PHE A 185 9.85 5.56 1.59
N LYS A 186 10.85 4.80 1.13
CA LYS A 186 11.14 3.44 1.58
C LYS A 186 12.64 3.27 1.84
N PRO A 187 13.10 3.37 3.10
CA PRO A 187 14.39 2.80 3.46
C PRO A 187 14.34 1.28 3.32
N GLU A 188 15.33 0.70 2.68
CA GLU A 188 15.37 -0.71 2.32
C GLU A 188 16.75 -1.30 2.59
N LEU A 189 16.77 -2.49 3.18
CA LEU A 189 17.95 -3.31 3.34
C LEU A 189 17.91 -4.44 2.32
N ILE A 190 19.02 -4.64 1.62
CA ILE A 190 19.15 -5.64 0.55
C ILE A 190 20.34 -6.54 0.86
N TYR A 191 20.14 -7.84 0.75
CA TYR A 191 21.20 -8.82 0.69
C TYR A 191 21.14 -9.56 -0.65
N THR A 192 22.28 -9.65 -1.32
CA THR A 192 22.41 -10.36 -2.60
C THR A 192 23.56 -11.34 -2.50
N GLY A 193 23.33 -12.60 -2.88
CA GLY A 193 24.36 -13.63 -2.94
C GLY A 193 24.22 -14.44 -4.23
N TYR A 194 25.27 -14.49 -5.04
CA TYR A 194 25.29 -15.29 -6.25
C TYR A 194 26.68 -15.83 -6.57
N LYS A 195 26.71 -16.87 -7.40
CA LYS A 195 27.92 -17.52 -7.89
C LYS A 195 27.99 -17.35 -9.40
N VAL A 196 29.15 -16.93 -9.88
CA VAL A 196 29.54 -16.96 -11.30
C VAL A 196 30.43 -18.18 -11.49
N ARG A 197 30.05 -19.08 -12.39
CA ARG A 197 30.71 -20.39 -12.55
C ARG A 197 31.74 -20.39 -13.66
N ASN A 198 32.78 -21.20 -13.49
CA ASN A 198 33.75 -21.54 -14.53
C ASN A 198 34.45 -20.32 -15.15
N MET A 199 34.70 -19.28 -14.37
CA MET A 199 35.45 -18.11 -14.80
C MET A 199 36.92 -18.48 -15.04
N ASP A 200 37.47 -17.98 -16.14
CA ASP A 200 38.88 -18.15 -16.47
C ASP A 200 39.63 -16.85 -16.15
N TYR A 201 40.67 -16.95 -15.33
CA TYR A 201 41.48 -15.82 -14.88
C TYR A 201 42.88 -15.91 -15.46
N TYR A 202 43.23 -14.92 -16.26
CA TYR A 202 44.51 -14.86 -16.95
C TYR A 202 45.46 -13.99 -16.15
N ILE A 203 46.59 -14.56 -15.75
CA ILE A 203 47.66 -13.84 -15.09
C ILE A 203 48.86 -13.86 -16.02
N TYR A 204 49.32 -12.66 -16.40
CA TYR A 204 50.53 -12.49 -17.17
C TYR A 204 51.72 -12.31 -16.22
N ASP A 205 52.70 -13.20 -16.34
CA ASP A 205 53.96 -13.10 -15.66
C ASP A 205 54.97 -12.38 -16.57
N TYR A 206 55.35 -11.16 -16.17
CA TYR A 206 56.29 -10.32 -16.93
C TYR A 206 57.71 -10.89 -16.97
N ASP A 207 58.10 -11.70 -15.98
CA ASP A 207 59.47 -12.22 -15.88
C ASP A 207 59.66 -13.47 -16.76
N SER A 208 58.62 -14.30 -16.89
CA SER A 208 58.67 -15.54 -17.68
C SER A 208 58.06 -15.43 -19.08
N TYR A 209 57.49 -14.27 -19.44
CA TYR A 209 56.73 -14.05 -20.69
C TYR A 209 55.61 -15.09 -20.91
N ASN A 210 55.13 -15.72 -19.85
CA ASN A 210 54.09 -16.75 -19.90
C ASN A 210 52.80 -16.26 -19.26
N SER A 211 51.67 -16.79 -19.76
CA SER A 211 50.35 -16.60 -19.16
C SER A 211 49.92 -17.87 -18.44
N VAL A 212 49.55 -17.76 -17.17
CA VAL A 212 48.90 -18.85 -16.43
C VAL A 212 47.40 -18.60 -16.40
N VAL A 213 46.61 -19.64 -16.67
CA VAL A 213 45.15 -19.60 -16.64
C VAL A 213 44.64 -20.34 -15.41
N TYR A 214 43.92 -19.63 -14.54
CA TYR A 214 43.25 -20.21 -13.39
C TYR A 214 41.75 -20.29 -13.64
N ARG A 215 41.18 -21.50 -13.62
CA ARG A 215 39.73 -21.68 -13.63
C ARG A 215 39.19 -21.65 -12.21
N THR A 216 38.15 -20.85 -11.98
CA THR A 216 37.54 -20.68 -10.65
C THR A 216 36.05 -20.36 -10.74
N ASP A 217 35.32 -20.64 -9.67
CA ASP A 217 34.04 -19.98 -9.41
C ASP A 217 34.29 -18.70 -8.60
N LYS A 218 33.52 -17.65 -8.87
CA LYS A 218 33.50 -16.42 -8.08
C LYS A 218 32.19 -16.37 -7.30
N ASN A 219 32.27 -16.40 -5.97
CA ASN A 219 31.14 -16.14 -5.09
C ASN A 219 31.10 -14.64 -4.80
N VAL A 220 29.96 -14.01 -5.05
CA VAL A 220 29.74 -12.59 -4.76
C VAL A 220 28.62 -12.49 -3.75
N ASN A 221 28.89 -11.77 -2.67
CA ASN A 221 27.90 -11.45 -1.65
C ASN A 221 27.92 -9.95 -1.42
N GLY A 222 26.76 -9.37 -1.17
CA GLY A 222 26.65 -7.95 -0.92
C GLY A 222 25.50 -7.60 -0.01
N LEU A 223 25.69 -6.50 0.70
CA LEU A 223 24.70 -5.86 1.53
C LEU A 223 24.55 -4.41 1.06
N ALA A 224 23.31 -3.95 0.90
CA ALA A 224 23.03 -2.57 0.52
C ALA A 224 21.96 -1.96 1.42
N VAL A 225 22.15 -0.68 1.72
CA VAL A 225 21.18 0.17 2.41
C VAL A 225 20.75 1.22 1.41
N MET A 226 19.47 1.21 1.04
CA MET A 226 18.89 2.03 -0.01
C MET A 226 17.81 2.95 0.56
N LEU A 227 17.75 4.16 0.04
CA LEU A 227 16.63 5.07 0.23
C LEU A 227 15.89 5.18 -1.09
N ASN A 228 14.68 4.63 -1.15
CA ASN A 228 13.86 4.65 -2.34
C ASN A 228 12.74 5.69 -2.22
N TYR A 229 12.56 6.47 -3.27
CA TYR A 229 11.38 7.32 -3.46
C TYR A 229 10.58 6.80 -4.65
N GLY A 230 9.27 6.71 -4.50
CA GLY A 230 8.43 6.16 -5.55
C GLY A 230 6.99 6.60 -5.47
N ASN A 231 6.21 6.16 -6.45
CA ASN A 231 4.77 6.34 -6.47
C ASN A 231 4.08 5.02 -6.81
N GLN A 232 2.93 4.79 -6.20
CA GLN A 232 2.13 3.59 -6.41
C GLN A 232 0.68 3.97 -6.73
N TYR A 233 0.20 3.44 -7.87
CA TYR A 233 -1.15 3.59 -8.35
C TYR A 233 -1.92 2.29 -8.12
N ILE A 234 -3.20 2.44 -7.77
CA ILE A 234 -4.13 1.32 -7.65
C ILE A 234 -5.14 1.46 -8.78
N LEU A 235 -5.22 0.44 -9.63
CA LEU A 235 -6.07 0.37 -10.81
C LEU A 235 -7.18 -0.65 -10.53
N GLY A 236 -8.43 -0.22 -10.67
CA GLY A 236 -9.61 -1.08 -10.50
C GLY A 236 -9.78 -1.72 -9.12
N ASN A 237 -9.08 -1.26 -8.08
CA ASN A 237 -9.11 -1.86 -6.73
C ASN A 237 -8.61 -3.33 -6.66
N PHE A 238 -7.84 -3.79 -7.66
CA PHE A 238 -7.25 -5.14 -7.65
C PHE A 238 -5.84 -5.18 -8.24
N LEU A 239 -5.44 -4.19 -9.03
CA LEU A 239 -4.12 -4.13 -9.63
C LEU A 239 -3.33 -2.96 -9.05
N THR A 240 -2.04 -3.15 -8.80
CA THR A 240 -1.10 -2.10 -8.40
C THR A 240 -0.04 -1.91 -9.48
N PHE A 241 0.25 -0.65 -9.80
CA PHE A 241 1.35 -0.26 -10.65
C PHE A 241 2.24 0.70 -9.85
N GLY A 242 3.49 0.33 -9.66
CA GLY A 242 4.44 1.11 -8.86
C GLY A 242 5.73 1.35 -9.62
N PHE A 243 6.31 2.52 -9.40
CA PHE A 243 7.70 2.79 -9.80
C PHE A 243 8.45 3.41 -8.62
N ASN A 244 9.75 3.15 -8.55
CA ASN A 244 10.65 3.82 -7.61
C ASN A 244 12.03 4.05 -8.22
N LEU A 245 12.71 5.03 -7.66
CA LEU A 245 14.11 5.31 -7.84
C LEU A 245 14.75 5.34 -6.46
N GLY A 246 15.93 4.75 -6.32
CA GLY A 246 16.65 4.70 -5.06
C GLY A 246 18.12 5.00 -5.21
N VAL A 247 18.67 5.55 -4.14
CA VAL A 247 20.09 5.80 -3.96
C VAL A 247 20.52 5.30 -2.58
N GLY A 248 21.74 4.82 -2.47
CA GLY A 248 22.24 4.28 -1.21
C GLY A 248 23.69 3.87 -1.26
N TYR A 249 24.07 2.97 -0.36
CA TYR A 249 25.41 2.42 -0.28
C TYR A 249 25.37 0.89 -0.34
N SER A 250 26.35 0.31 -1.03
CA SER A 250 26.48 -1.15 -1.11
C SER A 250 27.91 -1.63 -0.89
N PHE A 251 28.01 -2.58 0.04
CA PHE A 251 29.22 -3.28 0.43
C PHE A 251 29.21 -4.66 -0.19
N VAL A 252 30.32 -5.05 -0.81
CA VAL A 252 30.44 -6.36 -1.48
C VAL A 252 31.73 -7.02 -1.04
N TRP A 253 31.65 -8.34 -0.88
CA TRP A 253 32.79 -9.22 -0.67
C TRP A 253 32.73 -10.36 -1.67
N LYS A 254 33.91 -10.76 -2.15
CA LYS A 254 34.09 -11.78 -3.16
C LYS A 254 35.03 -12.85 -2.65
N SER A 255 34.77 -14.11 -2.99
CA SER A 255 35.68 -15.22 -2.76
C SER A 255 35.78 -16.10 -3.99
N TYR A 256 36.93 -16.75 -4.13
CA TYR A 256 37.24 -17.62 -5.26
C TYR A 256 37.37 -19.06 -4.76
N THR A 257 36.91 -20.02 -5.55
CA THR A 257 37.05 -21.45 -5.18
C THR A 257 38.46 -21.99 -5.44
N ASN A 258 39.18 -21.41 -6.39
CA ASN A 258 40.57 -21.77 -6.67
C ASN A 258 41.51 -21.11 -5.66
N LYS A 259 42.11 -21.92 -4.76
CA LYS A 259 43.01 -21.45 -3.71
C LYS A 259 44.35 -20.95 -4.26
N ASP A 260 44.85 -21.54 -5.34
CA ASP A 260 46.12 -21.14 -5.94
C ASP A 260 46.00 -19.74 -6.53
N LEU A 261 44.88 -19.46 -7.19
CA LEU A 261 44.52 -18.13 -7.63
C LEU A 261 44.41 -17.15 -6.45
N GLN A 262 43.73 -17.55 -5.38
CA GLN A 262 43.58 -16.70 -4.20
C GLN A 262 44.93 -16.33 -3.59
N ASN A 263 45.81 -17.32 -3.39
CA ASN A 263 47.16 -17.12 -2.87
C ASN A 263 47.97 -16.19 -3.79
N HIS A 264 47.84 -16.35 -5.11
CA HIS A 264 48.51 -15.50 -6.09
C HIS A 264 48.08 -14.03 -5.98
N ILE A 265 46.77 -13.77 -5.86
CA ILE A 265 46.22 -12.42 -5.69
C ILE A 265 46.69 -11.79 -4.36
N GLU A 266 46.69 -12.58 -3.28
CA GLU A 266 47.08 -12.12 -1.94
C GLU A 266 48.57 -11.78 -1.84
N GLN A 267 49.44 -12.54 -2.53
CA GLN A 267 50.90 -12.36 -2.47
C GLN A 267 51.40 -11.19 -3.32
N ASN A 268 50.86 -11.03 -4.53
CA ASN A 268 51.43 -10.11 -5.51
C ASN A 268 50.80 -8.71 -5.48
N GLY A 269 49.70 -8.51 -4.74
CA GLY A 269 48.98 -7.23 -4.67
C GLY A 269 48.46 -6.72 -6.02
N THR A 270 48.65 -7.50 -7.08
CA THR A 270 48.21 -7.21 -8.43
C THR A 270 46.76 -7.65 -8.56
N GLU A 271 45.88 -6.67 -8.75
CA GLU A 271 44.61 -6.93 -9.41
C GLU A 271 44.94 -7.40 -10.82
N ALA A 272 44.94 -8.72 -11.06
CA ALA A 272 45.39 -9.20 -12.37
C ALA A 272 44.50 -8.61 -13.46
N PHE A 273 45.17 -8.12 -14.50
CA PHE A 273 44.56 -7.59 -15.70
C PHE A 273 43.83 -8.72 -16.43
N SER A 274 42.50 -8.79 -16.27
CA SER A 274 41.66 -9.44 -17.25
C SER A 274 40.25 -8.84 -17.23
N ASN A 275 39.63 -8.88 -18.42
CA ASN A 275 38.26 -8.57 -18.85
C ASN A 275 37.13 -8.92 -17.86
N LEU A 276 37.17 -8.43 -16.63
CA LEU A 276 36.02 -8.45 -15.76
C LEU A 276 35.12 -7.29 -16.18
N SER A 277 34.08 -7.62 -16.96
CA SER A 277 32.79 -7.01 -16.64
C SER A 277 32.58 -7.31 -15.16
N ASP A 278 32.86 -6.33 -14.30
CA ASP A 278 32.94 -6.64 -12.88
C ASP A 278 31.52 -6.96 -12.41
N TYR A 279 31.25 -8.26 -12.25
CA TYR A 279 29.95 -8.75 -11.80
C TYR A 279 29.50 -8.03 -10.51
N THR A 280 30.44 -7.46 -9.75
CA THR A 280 30.14 -6.66 -8.56
C THR A 280 29.44 -5.33 -8.85
N PHE A 281 29.47 -4.81 -10.08
CA PHE A 281 28.74 -3.59 -10.49
C PHE A 281 27.23 -3.84 -10.57
N ASN A 282 26.82 -5.02 -11.05
CA ASN A 282 25.41 -5.38 -11.23
C ASN A 282 25.00 -6.42 -10.18
N MET A 283 24.28 -5.98 -9.15
CA MET A 283 23.80 -6.85 -8.07
C MET A 283 22.37 -7.34 -8.30
N PHE A 284 21.88 -7.30 -9.54
CA PHE A 284 20.53 -7.64 -9.99
C PHE A 284 19.42 -6.77 -9.41
N ASN A 285 19.33 -6.54 -8.11
CA ASN A 285 18.37 -5.58 -7.55
C ASN A 285 18.80 -4.12 -7.77
N HIS A 286 20.09 -3.84 -7.54
CA HIS A 286 20.68 -2.51 -7.65
C HIS A 286 21.97 -2.54 -8.48
N MET A 287 22.39 -1.36 -8.93
CA MET A 287 23.68 -1.12 -9.58
C MET A 287 24.60 -0.39 -8.60
N ARG A 288 25.90 -0.62 -8.71
CA ARG A 288 26.92 -0.09 -7.79
C ARG A 288 27.96 0.68 -8.58
N VAL A 289 28.33 1.88 -8.16
CA VAL A 289 29.42 2.66 -8.76
C VAL A 289 30.55 2.77 -7.73
N GLY A 290 31.70 2.14 -8.02
CA GLY A 290 32.86 2.02 -7.13
C GLY A 290 33.08 0.59 -6.59
N ASP A 291 34.21 0.37 -5.91
CA ASP A 291 34.67 -0.99 -5.59
C ASP A 291 34.13 -1.54 -4.26
N ARG A 292 34.73 -1.14 -3.13
CA ARG A 292 34.45 -1.73 -1.80
C ARG A 292 33.25 -1.10 -1.10
N SER A 293 33.16 0.23 -1.13
CA SER A 293 32.04 1.01 -0.62
C SER A 293 31.50 1.85 -1.76
N ALA A 294 30.53 1.28 -2.47
CA ALA A 294 30.01 1.86 -3.69
C ALA A 294 28.74 2.66 -3.39
N VAL A 295 28.56 3.76 -4.13
CA VAL A 295 27.24 4.37 -4.24
C VAL A 295 26.36 3.42 -5.04
N ALA A 296 25.17 3.13 -4.52
CA ALA A 296 24.24 2.23 -5.15
C ALA A 296 23.04 3.00 -5.71
N PHE A 297 22.55 2.54 -6.86
CA PHE A 297 21.38 3.07 -7.53
C PHE A 297 20.39 1.94 -7.83
N SER A 298 19.11 2.18 -7.62
CA SER A 298 18.04 1.25 -7.97
C SER A 298 16.96 1.97 -8.75
N SER A 299 16.32 1.25 -9.66
CA SER A 299 15.10 1.68 -10.32
C SER A 299 14.23 0.46 -10.54
N THR A 300 13.00 0.50 -10.04
CA THR A 300 12.09 -0.65 -10.11
C THR A 300 10.75 -0.21 -10.65
N ILE A 301 10.20 -1.02 -11.57
CA ILE A 301 8.80 -0.95 -11.97
C ILE A 301 8.14 -2.27 -11.58
N THR A 302 7.02 -2.18 -10.87
CA THR A 302 6.28 -3.31 -10.33
C THR A 302 4.84 -3.31 -10.78
N LEU A 303 4.34 -4.49 -11.15
CA LEU A 303 2.92 -4.76 -11.36
C LEU A 303 2.48 -5.78 -10.31
N GLY A 304 1.35 -5.56 -9.65
CA GLY A 304 0.93 -6.47 -8.60
C GLY A 304 -0.57 -6.63 -8.48
N TYR A 305 -0.96 -7.69 -7.79
CA TYR A 305 -2.34 -7.98 -7.44
C TYR A 305 -2.60 -7.62 -5.98
N VAL A 306 -3.69 -6.92 -5.72
CA VAL A 306 -4.13 -6.45 -4.42
C VAL A 306 -5.22 -7.38 -3.89
N PHE A 307 -5.08 -7.81 -2.65
CA PHE A 307 -6.00 -8.71 -1.97
C PHE A 307 -6.14 -8.33 -0.49
N LYS A 308 -7.03 -9.07 0.20
CA LYS A 308 -7.32 -8.88 1.62
C LYS A 308 -6.22 -9.44 2.51
#